data_AF-A0A4P2Q5M6-F1
#
_entry.id   AF-A0A4P2Q5M6-F1
#
_cell.length_a   1.000
_cell.length_b   1.000
_cell.length_c   1.000
_cell.angle_alpha   90.00
_cell.angle_beta   90.00
_cell.angle_gamma   90.00
#
_symmetry.space_group_name_H-M   'P 1'
#
loop_
_entity.id
_entity.type
_entity.pdbx_description
1 polymer ?
#
loop_
_entity_poly.entity_id
_entity_poly.type
_entity_poly.pdbx_seq_one_letter_code
_entity_poly.pdbx_strand_id
1 'polypeptide(L)'
;MKEVRSDQRVQAGETPVPRSGVLRTVTRGIMPASVTVGEGPFAGSSGGSFEVRPSDSLLGNIDIEAVLASVPEFHAVKGMFFNALAATLGERFTQVVATLSSPPRGGLYLPFSDYPMRDFLRLYDAAARLSHPNRSSREAYRRLARQQVSAFRESALGRITMHLATDPGAALMRYTGSLGALTKGPTARARQLGPSEVQIDISGYRGVLEYPLGNFEALVMGYGAKPTVAVEVRSTDALRFVVSW
;
A
#
# COMPACT_ATOMS: atom_id res chain seq x y z
N MET A 1 69.84 29.70 12.99
CA MET A 1 70.15 28.70 14.03
C MET A 1 68.83 28.32 14.71
N LYS A 2 68.53 27.00 14.77
CA LYS A 2 67.34 26.30 15.34
C LYS A 2 66.06 26.32 14.47
N GLU A 3 65.66 25.21 13.82
CA GLU A 3 65.14 23.88 14.27
C GLU A 3 63.61 23.84 13.98
N VAL A 4 63.13 23.22 12.89
CA VAL A 4 62.68 21.81 12.71
C VAL A 4 61.69 21.30 13.77
N ARG A 5 60.45 21.00 13.33
CA ARG A 5 59.56 19.86 13.69
C ARG A 5 58.27 19.99 12.85
N SER A 6 58.02 19.18 11.83
CA SER A 6 57.69 17.74 11.76
C SER A 6 56.25 17.43 12.19
N ASP A 7 55.46 17.08 11.16
CA ASP A 7 54.42 16.06 11.05
C ASP A 7 53.47 15.77 12.22
N GLN A 8 52.17 15.81 11.93
CA GLN A 8 51.29 14.66 12.19
C GLN A 8 50.05 14.69 11.29
N ARG A 9 50.07 13.85 10.26
CA ARG A 9 48.92 13.44 9.45
C ARG A 9 48.13 12.39 10.24
N VAL A 10 46.90 12.72 10.62
CA VAL A 10 45.97 11.75 11.22
C VAL A 10 45.32 10.96 10.08
N GLN A 11 45.64 9.67 9.98
CA GLN A 11 44.91 8.71 9.15
C GLN A 11 43.56 8.42 9.81
N ALA A 12 42.47 8.72 9.10
CA ALA A 12 41.13 8.28 9.47
C ALA A 12 41.02 6.78 9.24
N GLY A 13 40.77 6.02 10.31
CA GLY A 13 40.53 4.58 10.25
C GLY A 13 39.21 4.27 9.54
N GLU A 14 39.30 3.45 8.50
CA GLU A 14 38.15 2.84 7.84
C GLU A 14 37.38 1.99 8.85
N THR A 15 36.08 2.30 9.00
CA THR A 15 35.16 1.51 9.82
C THR A 15 34.68 0.31 9.00
N PRO A 16 34.75 -0.94 9.49
CA PRO A 16 34.28 -2.09 8.74
C PRO A 16 32.75 -2.08 8.67
N VAL A 17 32.21 -2.09 7.45
CA VAL A 17 30.78 -2.29 7.20
C VAL A 17 30.44 -3.76 7.44
N PRO A 18 29.53 -4.12 8.35
CA PRO A 18 29.14 -5.51 8.54
C PRO A 18 28.27 -5.97 7.36
N ARG A 19 28.80 -6.88 6.54
CA ARG A 19 28.04 -7.63 5.54
C ARG A 19 27.16 -8.67 6.24
N SER A 20 25.99 -8.25 6.72
CA SER A 20 24.94 -9.16 7.20
C SER A 20 24.14 -9.72 6.00
N GLY A 21 24.73 -10.67 5.28
CA GLY A 21 24.04 -11.48 4.30
C GLY A 21 23.24 -12.59 4.99
N VAL A 22 22.08 -12.25 5.56
CA VAL A 22 21.10 -13.26 5.99
C VAL A 22 20.35 -13.70 4.73
N LEU A 23 20.78 -14.82 4.15
CA LEU A 23 20.01 -15.58 3.16
C LEU A 23 18.68 -15.99 3.81
N ARG A 24 17.62 -15.20 3.60
CA ARG A 24 16.26 -15.62 3.91
C ARG A 24 15.81 -16.57 2.82
N THR A 25 15.64 -17.83 3.18
CA THR A 25 14.94 -18.82 2.38
C THR A 25 13.45 -18.45 2.36
N VAL A 26 13.06 -17.57 1.44
CA VAL A 26 11.65 -17.33 1.11
C VAL A 26 11.24 -18.41 0.14
N THR A 27 10.32 -19.28 0.55
CA THR A 27 9.73 -20.30 -0.33
C THR A 27 9.04 -19.58 -1.48
N ARG A 28 9.56 -19.73 -2.71
CA ARG A 28 8.88 -19.28 -3.94
C ARG A 28 7.58 -20.06 -4.09
N GLY A 29 6.50 -19.51 -3.57
CA GLY A 29 5.16 -20.01 -3.81
C GLY A 29 4.56 -19.30 -5.02
N ILE A 30 4.31 -20.04 -6.09
CA ILE A 30 2.99 -19.93 -6.72
C ILE A 30 2.02 -20.11 -5.55
N MET A 31 1.12 -19.15 -5.25
CA MET A 31 0.09 -19.37 -4.23
C MET A 31 -0.46 -20.77 -4.50
N PRO A 32 -0.27 -21.76 -3.59
CA PRO A 32 -0.82 -23.08 -3.88
C PRO A 32 -2.31 -22.86 -4.07
N ALA A 33 -2.90 -23.55 -5.05
CA ALA A 33 -4.35 -23.58 -5.27
C ALA A 33 -5.15 -24.06 -4.03
N SER A 34 -4.47 -24.26 -2.90
CA SER A 34 -4.89 -24.89 -1.66
C SER A 34 -4.60 -24.06 -0.41
N VAL A 35 -4.19 -22.78 -0.51
CA VAL A 35 -4.60 -21.86 0.57
C VAL A 35 -6.06 -21.54 0.29
N THR A 36 -6.94 -22.44 0.71
CA THR A 36 -8.31 -22.08 1.06
C THR A 36 -8.20 -21.01 2.15
N VAL A 37 -8.08 -19.76 1.72
CA VAL A 37 -8.45 -18.64 2.58
C VAL A 37 -9.92 -18.89 2.84
N GLY A 38 -10.23 -19.36 4.06
CA GLY A 38 -11.61 -19.60 4.46
C GLY A 38 -12.46 -18.39 4.11
N GLU A 39 -13.67 -18.65 3.64
CA GLU A 39 -14.71 -17.65 3.43
C GLU A 39 -14.86 -16.86 4.74
N GLY A 40 -14.27 -15.68 4.77
CA GLY A 40 -14.15 -14.88 5.97
C GLY A 40 -13.20 -13.70 5.75
N PRO A 41 -13.39 -12.61 6.52
CA PRO A 41 -12.60 -11.41 6.37
C PRO A 41 -11.25 -11.69 7.00
N PHE A 42 -10.26 -12.04 6.18
CA PHE A 42 -8.93 -12.40 6.64
C PHE A 42 -8.88 -13.64 7.55
N ALA A 43 -9.31 -14.80 7.04
CA ALA A 43 -8.81 -16.07 7.54
C ALA A 43 -7.47 -16.44 6.85
N GLY A 44 -6.54 -15.49 6.76
CA GLY A 44 -5.13 -15.86 6.71
C GLY A 44 -4.77 -16.16 8.16
N SER A 45 -4.45 -17.41 8.49
CA SER A 45 -3.88 -17.75 9.79
C SER A 45 -2.80 -16.73 10.13
N SER A 46 -2.90 -16.07 11.28
CA SER A 46 -1.86 -15.21 11.83
C SER A 46 -0.49 -15.86 11.57
N GLY A 47 0.42 -15.17 10.88
CA GLY A 47 1.74 -15.71 10.52
C GLY A 47 1.90 -16.19 9.06
N GLY A 48 0.94 -15.93 8.17
CA GLY A 48 1.12 -16.20 6.74
C GLY A 48 2.13 -15.24 6.08
N SER A 49 3.03 -15.78 5.24
CA SER A 49 3.94 -14.97 4.41
C SER A 49 3.98 -15.46 2.96
N PHE A 50 4.06 -14.55 2.00
CA PHE A 50 4.14 -14.88 0.57
C PHE A 50 4.83 -13.77 -0.22
N GLU A 51 5.24 -14.07 -1.46
CA GLU A 51 5.85 -13.12 -2.39
C GLU A 51 4.93 -12.94 -3.60
N VAL A 52 4.84 -11.71 -4.12
CA VAL A 52 4.03 -11.38 -5.30
C VAL A 52 4.80 -10.46 -6.24
N ARG A 53 4.70 -10.72 -7.55
CA ARG A 53 5.13 -9.82 -8.63
C ARG A 53 3.95 -9.29 -9.42
N PRO A 54 4.05 -8.14 -10.09
CA PRO A 54 2.97 -7.57 -10.91
C PRO A 54 2.34 -8.53 -11.93
N SER A 55 3.13 -9.48 -12.45
CA SER A 55 2.70 -10.51 -13.41
C SER A 55 1.84 -11.61 -12.80
N ASP A 56 1.96 -11.84 -11.50
CA ASP A 56 1.31 -12.95 -10.82
C ASP A 56 -0.14 -12.57 -10.59
N SER A 57 -1.09 -13.39 -11.05
CA SER A 57 -2.51 -13.12 -10.81
C SER A 57 -2.88 -13.60 -9.41
N LEU A 58 -3.52 -12.73 -8.61
CA LEU A 58 -4.06 -13.16 -7.32
C LEU A 58 -5.34 -13.98 -7.52
N LEU A 59 -5.46 -15.09 -6.81
CA LEU A 59 -6.64 -15.96 -6.88
C LEU A 59 -7.46 -15.86 -5.61
N GLY A 60 -8.76 -16.14 -5.71
CA GLY A 60 -9.69 -16.14 -4.58
C GLY A 60 -10.55 -14.89 -4.48
N ASN A 61 -11.69 -15.06 -3.82
CA ASN A 61 -12.66 -14.00 -3.60
C ASN A 61 -12.60 -13.49 -2.15
N ILE A 62 -12.90 -12.21 -1.98
CA ILE A 62 -12.95 -11.50 -0.71
C ILE A 62 -14.42 -11.35 -0.35
N ASP A 63 -14.76 -11.77 0.87
CA ASP A 63 -16.03 -11.40 1.48
C ASP A 63 -15.95 -9.95 1.96
N ILE A 64 -16.44 -9.03 1.12
CA ILE A 64 -16.39 -7.61 1.41
C ILE A 64 -17.27 -7.23 2.60
N GLU A 65 -18.42 -7.87 2.79
CA GLU A 65 -19.33 -7.55 3.91
C GLU A 65 -18.69 -7.89 5.25
N ALA A 66 -17.99 -9.02 5.31
CA ALA A 66 -17.25 -9.37 6.50
C ALA A 66 -16.06 -8.41 6.76
N VAL A 67 -15.41 -7.90 5.69
CA VAL A 67 -14.36 -6.88 5.84
C VAL A 67 -14.98 -5.60 6.40
N LEU A 68 -16.09 -5.13 5.84
CA LEU A 68 -16.82 -3.93 6.28
C LEU A 68 -17.22 -4.02 7.75
N ALA A 69 -17.72 -5.18 8.20
CA ALA A 69 -18.10 -5.43 9.58
C ALA A 69 -16.91 -5.31 10.55
N SER A 70 -15.69 -5.62 10.11
CA SER A 70 -14.47 -5.53 10.92
C SER A 70 -13.89 -4.11 11.04
N VAL A 71 -14.33 -3.16 10.21
CA VAL A 71 -13.79 -1.79 10.17
C VAL A 71 -14.33 -0.97 11.35
N PRO A 72 -13.49 -0.40 12.22
CA PRO A 72 -13.94 0.51 13.28
C PRO A 72 -14.57 1.78 12.72
N GLU A 73 -15.58 2.32 13.40
CA GLU A 73 -16.33 3.50 12.93
C GLU A 73 -15.49 4.76 12.80
N PHE A 74 -14.43 4.90 13.61
CA PHE A 74 -13.54 6.05 13.56
C PHE A 74 -12.55 6.02 12.40
N HIS A 75 -12.47 4.91 11.64
CA HIS A 75 -11.61 4.83 10.46
C HIS A 75 -12.16 5.70 9.32
N ALA A 76 -11.28 6.48 8.72
CA ALA A 76 -11.67 7.40 7.65
C ALA A 76 -10.61 7.51 6.56
N VAL A 77 -11.04 7.96 5.38
CA VAL A 77 -10.21 8.19 4.20
C VAL A 77 -10.52 9.57 3.62
N LYS A 78 -9.51 10.23 3.04
CA LYS A 78 -9.69 11.52 2.39
C LYS A 78 -10.58 11.45 1.15
N GLY A 79 -11.45 12.44 0.98
CA GLY A 79 -12.44 12.50 -0.09
C GLY A 79 -11.89 12.44 -1.52
N MET A 80 -10.63 12.81 -1.74
CA MET A 80 -10.02 12.72 -3.09
C MET A 80 -10.02 11.30 -3.65
N PHE A 81 -9.88 10.27 -2.81
CA PHE A 81 -9.93 8.87 -3.25
C PHE A 81 -11.36 8.44 -3.60
N PHE A 82 -12.37 9.03 -2.96
CA PHE A 82 -13.77 8.78 -3.30
C PHE A 82 -14.12 9.37 -4.68
N ASN A 83 -13.62 10.57 -4.99
CA ASN A 83 -13.83 11.19 -6.30
C ASN A 83 -13.25 10.34 -7.44
N ALA A 84 -12.07 9.75 -7.23
CA ALA A 84 -11.47 8.84 -8.22
C ALA A 84 -12.34 7.59 -8.44
N LEU A 85 -12.90 7.01 -7.38
CA LEU A 85 -13.83 5.87 -7.49
C LEU A 85 -15.16 6.26 -8.15
N ALA A 86 -15.72 7.42 -7.81
CA ALA A 86 -16.92 7.93 -8.45
C ALA A 86 -16.72 8.12 -9.96
N ALA A 87 -15.55 8.65 -10.37
CA ALA A 87 -15.18 8.76 -11.78
C ALA A 87 -15.08 7.39 -12.47
N THR A 88 -14.50 6.38 -11.81
CA THR A 88 -14.47 5.00 -12.33
C THR A 88 -15.87 4.40 -12.48
N LEU A 89 -16.78 4.68 -11.55
CA LEU A 89 -18.14 4.14 -11.54
C LEU A 89 -19.08 4.81 -12.56
N GLY A 90 -18.82 6.07 -12.93
CA GLY A 90 -19.67 6.83 -13.84
C GLY A 90 -21.12 6.86 -13.38
N GLU A 91 -22.06 6.56 -14.28
CA GLU A 91 -23.50 6.55 -13.97
C GLU A 91 -23.88 5.58 -12.84
N ARG A 92 -23.13 4.46 -12.69
CA ARG A 92 -23.37 3.47 -11.62
C ARG A 92 -23.09 4.01 -10.23
N PHE A 93 -22.39 5.15 -10.10
CA PHE A 93 -22.15 5.79 -8.82
C PHE A 93 -23.46 6.11 -8.09
N THR A 94 -24.51 6.51 -8.82
CA THR A 94 -25.84 6.83 -8.26
C THR A 94 -26.51 5.64 -7.57
N GLN A 95 -26.22 4.42 -7.99
CA GLN A 95 -26.76 3.20 -7.38
C GLN A 95 -26.01 2.89 -6.08
N VAL A 96 -24.69 3.05 -6.07
CA VAL A 96 -23.86 2.74 -4.90
C VAL A 96 -24.00 3.80 -3.82
N VAL A 97 -24.10 5.09 -4.20
CA VAL A 97 -24.16 6.22 -3.25
C VAL A 97 -25.37 6.13 -2.31
N ALA A 98 -26.48 5.54 -2.77
CA ALA A 98 -27.68 5.32 -1.96
C ALA A 98 -27.46 4.34 -0.79
N THR A 99 -26.38 3.57 -0.82
CA THR A 99 -26.03 2.58 0.23
C THR A 99 -24.97 3.10 1.21
N LEU A 100 -24.49 4.33 1.02
CA LEU A 100 -23.42 4.92 1.82
C LEU A 100 -23.98 5.62 3.06
N SER A 101 -23.22 5.55 4.15
CA SER A 101 -23.58 6.23 5.40
C SER A 101 -23.34 7.74 5.35
N SER A 102 -22.37 8.19 4.56
CA SER A 102 -21.99 9.60 4.39
C SER A 102 -21.79 9.95 2.90
N PRO A 103 -22.85 10.00 2.10
CA PRO A 103 -22.77 10.37 0.68
C PRO A 103 -22.28 11.83 0.50
N PRO A 104 -21.76 12.19 -0.69
CA PRO A 104 -21.23 13.53 -0.93
C PRO A 104 -22.37 14.56 -0.97
N ARG A 105 -22.16 15.72 -0.32
CA ARG A 105 -23.10 16.84 -0.41
C ARG A 105 -22.84 17.61 -1.70
N GLY A 106 -23.84 17.70 -2.58
CA GLY A 106 -23.70 18.38 -3.87
C GLY A 106 -22.95 17.56 -4.93
N GLY A 107 -22.89 16.23 -4.78
CA GLY A 107 -22.40 15.32 -5.81
C GLY A 107 -20.88 15.10 -5.87
N LEU A 108 -20.09 15.84 -5.09
CA LEU A 108 -18.63 15.69 -5.03
C LEU A 108 -18.12 15.60 -3.58
N TYR A 109 -17.07 14.81 -3.37
CA TYR A 109 -16.38 14.73 -2.09
C TYR A 109 -15.36 15.86 -1.98
N LEU A 110 -15.29 16.52 -0.81
CA LEU A 110 -14.26 17.51 -0.54
C LEU A 110 -12.91 16.80 -0.38
N PRO A 111 -11.86 17.15 -1.17
CA PRO A 111 -10.64 16.35 -1.26
C PRO A 111 -9.97 16.02 0.07
N PHE A 112 -9.95 16.95 1.02
CA PHE A 112 -9.26 16.81 2.32
C PHE A 112 -10.20 16.57 3.51
N SER A 113 -11.51 16.44 3.27
CA SER A 113 -12.45 16.01 4.32
C SER A 113 -12.33 14.50 4.55
N ASP A 114 -12.62 14.08 5.77
CA ASP A 114 -12.63 12.68 6.18
C ASP A 114 -14.00 12.07 5.94
N TYR A 115 -14.02 10.89 5.32
CA TYR A 115 -15.23 10.11 5.06
C TYR A 115 -15.05 8.67 5.57
N PRO A 116 -16.12 7.97 5.97
CA PRO A 116 -16.03 6.64 6.56
C PRO A 116 -15.28 5.64 5.68
N MET A 117 -14.32 4.91 6.24
CA MET A 117 -13.60 3.85 5.53
C MET A 117 -14.54 2.76 4.98
N ARG A 118 -15.64 2.47 5.67
CA ARG A 118 -16.66 1.52 5.19
C ARG A 118 -17.28 1.97 3.87
N ASP A 119 -17.60 3.26 3.73
CA ASP A 119 -18.15 3.81 2.48
C ASP A 119 -17.10 3.76 1.35
N PHE A 120 -15.83 4.05 1.68
CA PHE A 120 -14.73 3.91 0.73
C PHE A 120 -14.64 2.48 0.19
N LEU A 121 -14.65 1.48 1.08
CA LEU A 121 -14.55 0.07 0.70
C LEU A 121 -15.75 -0.42 -0.13
N ARG A 122 -16.96 0.09 0.12
CA ARG A 122 -18.14 -0.18 -0.71
C ARG A 122 -17.96 0.33 -2.14
N LEU A 123 -17.52 1.59 -2.29
CA LEU A 123 -17.24 2.17 -3.60
C LEU A 123 -16.08 1.44 -4.29
N TYR A 124 -15.06 1.05 -3.53
CA TYR A 124 -13.89 0.35 -4.02
C TYR A 124 -14.23 -1.04 -4.57
N ASP A 125 -15.04 -1.83 -3.85
CA ASP A 125 -15.52 -3.13 -4.34
C ASP A 125 -16.35 -2.97 -5.63
N ALA A 126 -17.31 -2.04 -5.63
CA ALA A 126 -18.14 -1.79 -6.80
C ALA A 126 -17.32 -1.36 -8.02
N ALA A 127 -16.35 -0.45 -7.83
CA ALA A 127 -15.46 0.02 -8.89
C ALA A 127 -14.57 -1.12 -9.41
N ALA A 128 -14.02 -1.96 -8.52
CA ALA A 128 -13.13 -3.03 -8.93
C ALA A 128 -13.86 -4.11 -9.74
N ARG A 129 -15.07 -4.48 -9.32
CA ARG A 129 -15.94 -5.42 -10.07
C ARG A 129 -16.34 -4.85 -11.43
N LEU A 130 -16.60 -3.54 -11.52
CA LEU A 130 -16.89 -2.87 -12.78
C LEU A 130 -15.68 -2.86 -13.73
N SER A 131 -14.49 -2.50 -13.23
CA SER A 131 -13.28 -2.38 -14.05
C SER A 131 -12.69 -3.73 -14.47
N HIS A 132 -12.91 -4.78 -13.67
CA HIS A 132 -12.28 -6.09 -13.87
C HIS A 132 -13.26 -7.26 -13.67
N PRO A 133 -14.36 -7.35 -14.45
CA PRO A 133 -15.46 -8.28 -14.21
C PRO A 133 -15.08 -9.77 -14.34
N ASN A 134 -14.05 -10.08 -15.12
CA ASN A 134 -13.60 -11.45 -15.38
C ASN A 134 -12.40 -11.86 -14.52
N ARG A 135 -12.16 -11.17 -13.41
CA ARG A 135 -11.04 -11.44 -12.49
C ARG A 135 -11.58 -11.82 -11.11
N SER A 136 -10.75 -12.55 -10.36
CA SER A 136 -10.99 -12.74 -8.93
C SER A 136 -11.07 -11.38 -8.23
N SER A 137 -11.79 -11.28 -7.12
CA SER A 137 -11.89 -9.98 -6.43
C SER A 137 -10.53 -9.51 -5.93
N ARG A 138 -9.63 -10.42 -5.50
CA ARG A 138 -8.27 -10.06 -5.08
C ARG A 138 -7.48 -9.38 -6.20
N GLU A 139 -7.49 -9.96 -7.40
CA GLU A 139 -6.78 -9.38 -8.54
C GLU A 139 -7.43 -8.09 -9.01
N ALA A 140 -8.77 -8.03 -9.00
CA ALA A 140 -9.51 -6.82 -9.34
C ALA A 140 -9.16 -5.65 -8.40
N TYR A 141 -9.14 -5.90 -7.09
CA TYR A 141 -8.79 -4.90 -6.08
C TYR A 141 -7.36 -4.42 -6.29
N ARG A 142 -6.39 -5.33 -6.33
CA ARG A 142 -4.97 -4.97 -6.52
C ARG A 142 -4.75 -4.11 -7.77
N ARG A 143 -5.41 -4.42 -8.88
CA ARG A 143 -5.33 -3.61 -10.12
C ARG A 143 -5.95 -2.23 -9.97
N LEU A 144 -7.14 -2.14 -9.36
CA LEU A 144 -7.78 -0.86 -9.10
C LEU A 144 -6.91 0.01 -8.16
N ALA A 145 -6.29 -0.58 -7.13
CA ALA A 145 -5.39 0.14 -6.24
C ALA A 145 -4.19 0.77 -6.98
N ARG A 146 -3.60 0.06 -7.95
CA ARG A 146 -2.54 0.65 -8.79
C ARG A 146 -2.98 1.94 -9.48
N GLN A 147 -4.23 2.00 -9.93
CA GLN A 147 -4.81 3.18 -10.56
C GLN A 147 -5.06 4.30 -9.54
N GLN A 148 -5.49 3.96 -8.33
CA GLN A 148 -5.79 4.93 -7.26
C GLN A 148 -4.58 5.77 -6.81
N VAL A 149 -3.36 5.32 -7.06
CA VAL A 149 -2.16 6.13 -6.80
C VAL A 149 -2.15 7.43 -7.61
N SER A 150 -2.82 7.50 -8.78
CA SER A 150 -2.92 8.74 -9.55
C SER A 150 -3.68 9.83 -8.77
N ALA A 151 -4.77 9.47 -8.08
CA ALA A 151 -5.55 10.40 -7.27
C ALA A 151 -4.70 11.04 -6.17
N PHE A 152 -3.80 10.25 -5.55
CA PHE A 152 -2.79 10.79 -4.65
C PHE A 152 -1.84 11.73 -5.39
N ARG A 153 -1.21 11.29 -6.49
CA ARG A 153 -0.24 12.06 -7.27
C ARG A 153 -0.79 13.41 -7.77
N GLU A 154 -2.07 13.47 -8.09
CA GLU A 154 -2.75 14.67 -8.60
C GLU A 154 -3.15 15.65 -7.49
N SER A 155 -3.26 15.16 -6.25
CA SER A 155 -3.56 16.00 -5.08
C SER A 155 -2.43 16.98 -4.75
N ALA A 156 -2.73 18.09 -4.07
CA ALA A 156 -1.71 19.05 -3.65
C ALA A 156 -0.62 18.40 -2.79
N LEU A 157 -1.01 17.58 -1.81
CA LEU A 157 -0.08 16.84 -0.96
C LEU A 157 0.77 15.87 -1.77
N GLY A 158 0.16 15.09 -2.67
CA GLY A 158 0.89 14.10 -3.45
C GLY A 158 1.82 14.72 -4.49
N ARG A 159 1.44 15.82 -5.14
CA ARG A 159 2.36 16.56 -6.03
C ARG A 159 3.63 16.99 -5.31
N ILE A 160 3.50 17.59 -4.14
CA ILE A 160 4.65 17.99 -3.31
C ILE A 160 5.46 16.76 -2.88
N THR A 161 4.77 15.73 -2.37
CA THR A 161 5.41 14.50 -1.89
C THR A 161 6.22 13.82 -2.99
N MET A 162 5.64 13.72 -4.19
CA MET A 162 6.23 13.02 -5.33
C MET A 162 7.29 13.84 -6.05
N HIS A 163 7.20 15.18 -6.05
CA HIS A 163 8.26 16.03 -6.56
C HIS A 163 9.58 15.83 -5.81
N LEU A 164 9.51 15.46 -4.52
CA LEU A 164 10.66 15.16 -3.67
C LEU A 164 11.10 13.69 -3.72
N ALA A 165 10.45 12.85 -4.53
CA ALA A 165 10.77 11.44 -4.68
C ALA A 165 11.57 11.22 -5.98
N THR A 166 12.88 11.04 -5.83
CA THR A 166 13.84 10.91 -6.95
C THR A 166 13.94 9.49 -7.51
N ASP A 167 13.54 8.49 -6.73
CA ASP A 167 13.69 7.08 -7.02
C ASP A 167 12.55 6.27 -6.34
N PRO A 168 12.38 4.97 -6.66
CA PRO A 168 11.32 4.15 -6.06
C PRO A 168 11.37 4.08 -4.53
N GLY A 169 12.55 4.05 -3.94
CA GLY A 169 12.72 3.99 -2.48
C GLY A 169 12.22 5.26 -1.82
N ALA A 170 12.63 6.41 -2.34
CA ALA A 170 12.14 7.70 -1.90
C ALA A 170 10.60 7.80 -2.05
N ALA A 171 10.03 7.32 -3.16
CA ALA A 171 8.59 7.32 -3.38
C ALA A 171 7.84 6.47 -2.35
N LEU A 172 8.29 5.24 -2.09
CA LEU A 172 7.70 4.34 -1.10
C LEU A 172 7.75 4.93 0.31
N MET A 173 8.92 5.43 0.73
CA MET A 173 9.10 6.03 2.05
C MET A 173 8.21 7.26 2.25
N ARG A 174 8.17 8.15 1.25
CA ARG A 174 7.39 9.39 1.32
C ARG A 174 5.89 9.14 1.28
N TYR A 175 5.42 8.28 0.38
CA TYR A 175 4.02 7.89 0.34
C TYR A 175 3.58 7.27 1.67
N THR A 176 4.39 6.36 2.22
CA THR A 176 4.13 5.72 3.52
C THR A 176 4.06 6.75 4.64
N GLY A 177 5.00 7.70 4.68
CA GLY A 177 4.99 8.79 5.67
C GLY A 177 3.76 9.70 5.57
N SER A 178 3.17 9.83 4.38
CA SER A 178 1.96 10.61 4.16
C SER A 178 0.66 9.88 4.55
N LEU A 179 0.68 8.56 4.80
CA LEU A 179 -0.56 7.79 5.06
C LEU A 179 -1.38 8.31 6.26
N GLY A 180 -0.72 8.86 7.29
CA GLY A 180 -1.41 9.46 8.44
C GLY A 180 -2.17 10.75 8.11
N ALA A 181 -1.80 11.44 7.02
CA ALA A 181 -2.56 12.59 6.51
C ALA A 181 -3.68 12.16 5.54
N LEU A 182 -3.60 10.94 4.99
CA LEU A 182 -4.51 10.39 3.99
C LEU A 182 -5.63 9.54 4.59
N THR A 183 -5.40 8.99 5.77
CA THR A 183 -6.30 8.05 6.44
C THR A 183 -6.27 8.23 7.95
N LYS A 184 -7.38 7.93 8.61
CA LYS A 184 -7.50 7.79 10.08
C LYS A 184 -7.66 6.30 10.41
N GLY A 185 -6.97 5.84 11.45
CA GLY A 185 -6.98 4.45 11.89
C GLY A 185 -5.59 3.81 11.82
N PRO A 186 -5.15 3.37 10.63
CA PRO A 186 -3.86 2.71 10.50
C PRO A 186 -2.68 3.66 10.72
N THR A 187 -1.59 3.11 11.23
CA THR A 187 -0.28 3.76 11.27
C THR A 187 0.67 3.00 10.36
N ALA A 188 1.60 3.71 9.72
CA ALA A 188 2.57 3.08 8.82
C ALA A 188 3.95 3.67 9.01
N ARG A 189 4.98 2.84 8.85
CA ARG A 189 6.39 3.23 8.88
C ARG A 189 7.14 2.53 7.76
N ALA A 190 8.04 3.25 7.11
CA ALA A 190 8.94 2.70 6.11
C ALA A 190 10.39 2.87 6.56
N ARG A 191 11.24 1.90 6.20
CA ARG A 191 12.70 2.05 6.28
C ARG A 191 13.36 1.44 5.06
N GLN A 192 14.43 2.07 4.58
CA GLN A 192 15.31 1.48 3.59
C GLN A 192 16.06 0.29 4.20
N LEU A 193 16.10 -0.85 3.50
CA LEU A 193 16.91 -2.02 3.87
C LEU A 193 18.22 -2.09 3.10
N GLY A 194 18.20 -1.66 1.83
CA GLY A 194 19.34 -1.63 0.91
C GLY A 194 19.03 -0.75 -0.30
N PRO A 195 19.91 -0.65 -1.31
CA PRO A 195 19.73 0.27 -2.43
C PRO A 195 18.41 0.13 -3.21
N SER A 196 17.88 -1.09 -3.31
CA SER A 196 16.64 -1.40 -4.04
C SER A 196 15.64 -2.15 -3.18
N GLU A 197 15.56 -1.83 -1.88
CA GLU A 197 14.68 -2.55 -0.96
C GLU A 197 14.19 -1.66 0.18
N VAL A 198 12.87 -1.66 0.40
CA VAL A 198 12.19 -0.92 1.48
C VAL A 198 11.28 -1.86 2.25
N GLN A 199 11.38 -1.82 3.58
CA GLN A 199 10.40 -2.45 4.46
C GLN A 199 9.34 -1.43 4.87
N ILE A 200 8.07 -1.84 4.81
CA ILE A 200 6.91 -1.06 5.24
C ILE A 200 6.14 -1.87 6.27
N ASP A 201 5.99 -1.35 7.47
CA ASP A 201 5.16 -1.92 8.52
C ASP A 201 3.88 -1.08 8.65
N ILE A 202 2.71 -1.72 8.59
CA ILE A 202 1.40 -1.10 8.79
C ILE A 202 0.75 -1.77 10.01
N SER A 203 0.19 -0.98 10.92
CA SER A 203 -0.52 -1.47 12.11
C SER A 203 -1.87 -0.79 12.25
N GLY A 204 -2.86 -1.48 12.82
CA GLY A 204 -4.24 -0.98 12.89
C GLY A 204 -4.96 -0.96 11.54
N TYR A 205 -4.50 -1.75 10.57
CA TYR A 205 -5.09 -1.80 9.23
C TYR A 205 -6.37 -2.63 9.21
N ARG A 206 -7.48 -2.03 8.77
CA ARG A 206 -8.80 -2.67 8.65
C ARG A 206 -9.40 -2.37 7.27
N GLY A 207 -8.87 -3.06 6.27
CA GLY A 207 -9.25 -2.94 4.86
C GLY A 207 -8.71 -4.14 4.10
N VAL A 208 -8.74 -4.09 2.76
CA VAL A 208 -8.30 -5.20 1.91
C VAL A 208 -6.79 -5.15 1.65
N LEU A 209 -6.04 -6.24 1.90
CA LEU A 209 -4.56 -6.28 1.75
C LEU A 209 -4.11 -5.82 0.36
N GLU A 210 -4.92 -6.12 -0.63
CA GLU A 210 -4.70 -5.81 -2.04
C GLU A 210 -4.56 -4.29 -2.28
N TYR A 211 -5.14 -3.47 -1.41
CA TYR A 211 -5.05 -2.01 -1.52
C TYR A 211 -3.63 -1.47 -1.31
N PRO A 212 -2.98 -1.65 -0.14
CA PRO A 212 -1.59 -1.24 0.02
C PRO A 212 -0.65 -1.96 -0.95
N LEU A 213 -0.88 -3.24 -1.25
CA LEU A 213 -0.08 -4.00 -2.23
C LEU A 213 -0.09 -3.31 -3.61
N GLY A 214 -1.26 -3.03 -4.17
CA GLY A 214 -1.38 -2.37 -5.47
C GLY A 214 -0.80 -0.96 -5.47
N ASN A 215 -0.93 -0.22 -4.35
CA ASN A 215 -0.34 1.11 -4.23
C ASN A 215 1.20 1.06 -4.27
N PHE A 216 1.83 0.14 -3.52
CA PHE A 216 3.28 0.00 -3.52
C PHE A 216 3.83 -0.44 -4.88
N GLU A 217 3.12 -1.33 -5.57
CA GLU A 217 3.49 -1.71 -6.94
C GLU A 217 3.46 -0.52 -7.89
N ALA A 218 2.39 0.28 -7.86
CA ALA A 218 2.26 1.46 -8.74
C ALA A 218 3.28 2.56 -8.44
N LEU A 219 3.75 2.68 -7.19
CA LEU A 219 4.82 3.60 -6.83
C LEU A 219 6.12 3.19 -7.51
N VAL A 220 6.53 1.92 -7.39
CA VAL A 220 7.76 1.42 -8.02
C VAL A 220 7.68 1.43 -9.55
N MET A 221 6.57 0.94 -10.11
CA MET A 221 6.35 0.91 -11.56
C MET A 221 6.33 2.32 -12.17
N GLY A 222 5.95 3.34 -11.41
CA GLY A 222 5.98 4.75 -11.84
C GLY A 222 7.37 5.26 -12.21
N TYR A 223 8.44 4.59 -11.76
CA TYR A 223 9.84 4.90 -12.10
C TYR A 223 10.43 3.89 -13.10
N GLY A 224 9.61 3.09 -13.77
CA GLY A 224 10.04 2.10 -14.77
C GLY A 224 10.65 0.82 -14.20
N ALA A 225 10.63 0.64 -12.87
CA ALA A 225 11.16 -0.55 -12.21
C ALA A 225 10.09 -1.65 -12.05
N LYS A 226 10.52 -2.88 -11.74
CA LYS A 226 9.64 -4.07 -11.64
C LYS A 226 9.62 -4.57 -10.19
N PRO A 227 8.57 -4.23 -9.41
CA PRO A 227 8.55 -4.60 -8.00
C PRO A 227 8.41 -6.11 -7.79
N THR A 228 9.04 -6.60 -6.73
CA THR A 228 8.72 -7.85 -6.05
C THR A 228 8.32 -7.49 -4.61
N VAL A 229 7.18 -7.99 -4.15
CA VAL A 229 6.62 -7.63 -2.85
C VAL A 229 6.48 -8.87 -2.00
N ALA A 230 7.31 -9.01 -0.96
CA ALA A 230 7.11 -10.00 0.09
C ALA A 230 6.14 -9.42 1.14
N VAL A 231 5.11 -10.18 1.47
CA VAL A 231 4.04 -9.82 2.41
C VAL A 231 4.09 -10.78 3.60
N GLU A 232 4.01 -10.24 4.81
CA GLU A 232 3.90 -10.98 6.07
C GLU A 232 2.66 -10.45 6.83
N VAL A 233 1.66 -11.31 7.04
CA VAL A 233 0.45 -11.02 7.80
C VAL A 233 0.71 -11.38 9.27
N ARG A 234 0.99 -10.37 10.09
CA ARG A 234 1.48 -10.54 11.47
C ARG A 234 0.35 -10.75 12.47
N SER A 235 -0.77 -10.07 12.24
CA SER A 235 -2.02 -10.19 12.99
C SER A 235 -3.18 -9.83 12.06
N THR A 236 -4.39 -9.75 12.59
CA THR A 236 -5.58 -9.33 11.84
C THR A 236 -5.55 -7.85 11.42
N ASP A 237 -4.65 -7.03 11.98
CA ASP A 237 -4.47 -5.59 11.67
C ASP A 237 -3.03 -5.15 11.43
N ALA A 238 -2.06 -6.07 11.50
CA ALA A 238 -0.66 -5.75 11.29
C ALA A 238 -0.12 -6.47 10.06
N LEU A 239 0.44 -5.68 9.15
CA LEU A 239 1.00 -6.13 7.89
C LEU A 239 2.45 -5.65 7.80
N ARG A 240 3.31 -6.49 7.24
CA ARG A 240 4.63 -6.08 6.80
C ARG A 240 4.79 -6.37 5.32
N PHE A 241 5.32 -5.39 4.61
CA PHE A 241 5.73 -5.50 3.22
C PHE A 241 7.24 -5.30 3.15
N VAL A 242 7.91 -6.10 2.35
CA VAL A 242 9.27 -5.82 1.86
C VAL A 242 9.16 -5.70 0.35
N VAL A 243 9.42 -4.49 -0.14
CA VAL A 243 9.30 -4.13 -1.55
C VAL A 243 10.70 -4.00 -2.12
N SER A 244 11.04 -4.80 -3.12
CA SER A 244 12.30 -4.74 -3.86
C SER A 244 12.07 -4.54 -5.36
N TRP A 245 13.06 -4.05 -6.10
CA TRP A 245 12.92 -3.74 -7.54
C TRP A 245 14.23 -3.77 -8.33
#